data_AF-A0A6P5SIR0-F1
#
_entry.id   AF-A0A6P5SIR0-F1
#
_cell.length_a   1.000
_cell.length_b   1.000
_cell.length_c   1.000
_cell.angle_alpha   90.00
_cell.angle_beta   90.00
_cell.angle_gamma   90.00
#
_symmetry.space_group_name_H-M   'P 1'
#
loop_
_entity.id
_entity.type
_entity.pdbx_description
1 polymer ?
#
loop_
_entity_poly.entity_id
_entity_poly.type
_entity_poly.pdbx_seq_one_letter_code
_entity_poly.pdbx_strand_id
1 'polypeptide(L)'
;FSANENGGGGDYNQSKTQQLPKHYQIKAQKLLDEIIGKSLEIVNDPLIHLPDDEAVVDEDEGCIRLFKNAPPGIVFDHVDEQPLRKRPRILPGREINEKSKKFRRRLESVVVNGKDIMAAARDKCQRSLSRLEAKDEAAKAAAKREEERVAQLKKIRGEKWLPCIAREMQLKR
;
A
#
# COMPACT_ATOMS: atom_id res chain seq x y z
N PHE A 1 12.65 63.93 -26.48
CA PHE A 1 13.49 63.92 -25.26
C PHE A 1 12.63 64.34 -24.07
N SER A 2 12.26 63.39 -23.24
CA SER A 2 11.90 63.62 -21.84
C SER A 2 12.19 62.30 -21.12
N ALA A 3 13.27 62.32 -20.35
CA ALA A 3 13.59 61.30 -19.38
C ALA A 3 12.70 61.50 -18.15
N ASN A 4 12.32 60.42 -17.47
CA ASN A 4 12.91 60.18 -16.15
C ASN A 4 12.70 58.73 -15.71
N GLU A 5 13.73 58.22 -15.06
CA GLU A 5 13.84 56.91 -14.44
C GLU A 5 13.12 56.87 -13.09
N ASN A 6 12.78 55.64 -12.66
CA ASN A 6 12.78 55.10 -11.29
C ASN A 6 11.91 53.84 -11.35
N GLY A 7 12.37 52.62 -11.04
CA GLY A 7 13.21 52.25 -9.91
C GLY A 7 12.32 51.58 -8.87
N GLY A 8 12.41 50.25 -8.73
CA GLY A 8 11.69 49.44 -7.75
C GLY A 8 11.31 48.10 -8.37
N GLY A 9 11.84 46.96 -7.93
CA GLY A 9 11.99 46.54 -6.55
C GLY A 9 11.04 45.35 -6.37
N GLY A 10 11.57 44.21 -5.94
CA GLY A 10 10.95 42.90 -6.08
C GLY A 10 9.64 42.70 -5.32
N ASP A 11 8.90 41.67 -5.74
CA ASP A 11 8.43 40.59 -4.86
C ASP A 11 7.50 39.65 -5.63
N TYR A 12 8.02 38.49 -6.05
CA TYR A 12 7.18 37.37 -6.50
C TYR A 12 6.71 36.60 -5.26
N ASN A 13 5.81 37.21 -4.50
CA ASN A 13 5.04 36.50 -3.49
C ASN A 13 4.07 35.57 -4.23
N GLN A 14 4.49 34.32 -4.47
CA GLN A 14 3.60 33.22 -4.83
C GLN A 14 2.62 33.01 -3.68
N SER A 15 1.48 33.68 -3.75
CA SER A 15 0.31 33.37 -2.94
C SER A 15 -0.10 31.93 -3.25
N LYS A 16 0.25 31.01 -2.34
CA LYS A 16 -0.35 29.68 -2.29
C LYS A 16 -1.82 29.88 -2.00
N THR A 17 -2.63 29.99 -3.06
CA THR A 17 -4.07 29.83 -2.96
C THR A 17 -4.29 28.45 -2.35
N GLN A 18 -4.83 28.43 -1.13
CA GLN A 18 -5.27 27.20 -0.48
C GLN A 18 -6.42 26.67 -1.33
N GLN A 19 -6.10 25.84 -2.33
CA GLN A 19 -7.12 25.24 -3.17
C GLN A 19 -7.99 24.37 -2.27
N LEU A 20 -9.30 24.64 -2.29
CA LEU A 20 -10.29 23.82 -1.60
C LEU A 20 -10.06 22.35 -1.98
N PRO A 21 -10.13 21.42 -1.01
CA PRO A 21 -9.94 20.01 -1.28
C PRO A 21 -10.86 19.55 -2.40
N LYS A 22 -10.30 18.85 -3.39
CA LYS A 22 -11.09 18.28 -4.49
C LYS A 22 -12.00 17.19 -3.93
N HIS A 23 -13.15 16.96 -4.56
CA HIS A 23 -14.16 15.98 -4.13
C HIS A 23 -13.59 14.59 -3.80
N TYR A 24 -12.62 14.11 -4.58
CA TYR A 24 -11.99 12.81 -4.34
C TYR A 24 -11.13 12.77 -3.07
N GLN A 25 -10.52 13.90 -2.66
CA GLN A 25 -9.74 13.99 -1.42
C GLN A 25 -10.67 13.90 -0.21
N ILE A 26 -11.81 14.58 -0.26
CA ILE A 26 -12.86 14.51 0.76
C ILE A 26 -13.38 13.07 0.89
N LYS A 27 -13.62 12.38 -0.24
CA LYS A 27 -14.03 10.97 -0.23
C LYS A 27 -12.98 10.04 0.39
N ALA A 28 -11.71 10.23 0.04
CA ALA A 28 -10.62 9.44 0.59
C ALA A 28 -10.48 9.66 2.10
N GLN A 29 -10.60 10.91 2.56
CA GLN A 29 -10.54 11.24 3.97
C GLN A 29 -11.70 10.62 4.75
N LYS A 30 -12.95 10.73 4.25
CA LYS A 30 -14.11 10.07 4.86
C LYS A 30 -13.95 8.54 4.97
N LEU A 31 -13.38 7.90 3.96
CA LEU A 31 -13.14 6.46 3.98
C LEU A 31 -12.09 6.09 5.06
N LEU A 32 -11.05 6.90 5.20
CA LEU A 32 -10.04 6.71 6.26
C LEU A 32 -10.66 6.90 7.65
N ASP A 33 -11.46 7.94 7.84
CA ASP A 33 -12.16 8.20 9.11
C ASP A 33 -13.11 7.04 9.46
N GLU A 34 -13.79 6.47 8.45
CA GLU A 34 -14.66 5.30 8.62
C GLU A 34 -13.86 4.05 9.02
N ILE A 35 -12.71 3.80 8.41
CA ILE A 35 -11.83 2.67 8.75
C ILE A 35 -11.29 2.83 10.17
N ILE A 36 -10.82 4.02 10.53
CA ILE A 36 -10.26 4.32 11.85
C ILE A 36 -11.35 4.17 12.92
N GLY A 37 -12.52 4.78 12.73
CA GLY A 37 -13.63 4.70 13.68
C GLY A 37 -14.18 3.28 13.87
N LYS A 38 -14.07 2.42 12.85
CA LYS A 38 -14.46 0.99 12.96
C LYS A 38 -13.38 0.11 13.58
N SER A 39 -12.11 0.47 13.44
CA SER A 39 -10.97 -0.37 13.86
C SER A 39 -10.41 -0.03 15.23
N LEU A 40 -10.65 1.19 15.74
CA LEU A 40 -10.16 1.63 17.04
C LEU A 40 -11.33 1.89 17.99
N GLU A 41 -11.39 1.12 19.07
CA GLU A 41 -12.27 1.37 20.22
C GLU A 41 -11.47 2.14 21.27
N ILE A 42 -11.75 3.42 21.44
CA ILE A 42 -11.12 4.24 22.48
C ILE A 42 -11.87 3.99 23.78
N VAL A 43 -11.33 3.11 24.61
CA VAL A 43 -11.81 2.89 25.99
C VAL A 43 -11.38 4.08 26.83
N ASN A 44 -12.24 5.10 26.88
CA ASN A 44 -12.13 6.14 27.90
C ASN A 44 -12.79 5.60 29.16
N ASP A 45 -11.99 5.14 30.11
CA ASP A 45 -12.51 4.74 31.42
C ASP A 45 -12.90 6.02 32.17
N PRO A 46 -14.20 6.28 32.40
CA PRO A 46 -14.61 7.40 33.20
C PRO A 46 -14.54 6.97 34.66
N LEU A 47 -13.76 7.72 35.46
CA LEU A 47 -13.73 7.75 36.93
C LEU A 47 -12.41 7.22 37.52
N ILE A 48 -11.41 8.10 37.62
CA ILE A 48 -10.64 8.19 38.87
C ILE A 48 -10.64 9.66 39.29
N HIS A 49 -11.74 10.04 39.92
CA HIS A 49 -11.77 11.19 40.80
C HIS A 49 -11.39 10.64 42.18
N LEU A 50 -10.10 10.67 42.53
CA LEU A 50 -9.67 10.41 43.91
C LEU A 50 -8.57 11.39 44.32
N PRO A 51 -8.59 11.79 45.60
CA PRO A 51 -8.02 13.02 46.10
C PRO A 51 -6.50 12.94 46.26
N ASP A 52 -5.95 14.13 46.45
CA ASP A 52 -4.63 14.38 47.02
C ASP A 52 -4.35 13.50 48.24
N ASP A 53 -3.07 13.22 48.44
CA ASP A 53 -2.42 12.41 49.48
C ASP A 53 -2.13 10.92 49.19
N GLU A 54 -0.86 10.63 49.50
CA GLU A 54 -0.15 9.35 49.53
C GLU A 54 0.54 8.91 48.22
N ALA A 55 1.76 9.42 48.10
CA ALA A 55 2.83 8.91 47.27
C ALA A 55 3.00 7.39 47.46
N VAL A 56 2.49 6.63 46.50
CA VAL A 56 3.12 5.35 46.14
C VAL A 56 3.68 5.57 44.75
N VAL A 57 4.95 5.97 44.72
CA VAL A 57 5.75 6.00 43.51
C VAL A 57 5.82 4.55 43.04
N ASP A 58 4.99 4.18 42.07
CA ASP A 58 5.20 2.93 41.36
C ASP A 58 6.55 3.07 40.65
N GLU A 59 7.54 2.27 41.04
CA GLU A 59 8.88 2.24 40.41
C GLU A 59 8.83 1.90 38.90
N ASP A 60 7.64 1.63 38.37
CA ASP A 60 7.32 1.23 37.01
C ASP A 60 6.74 2.38 36.13
N GLU A 61 6.81 3.64 36.55
CA GLU A 61 6.17 4.80 35.89
C GLU A 61 6.70 5.14 34.46
N GLY A 62 7.41 4.22 33.82
CA GLY A 62 7.69 4.29 32.39
C GLY A 62 8.08 2.96 31.76
N CYS A 63 7.49 1.83 32.17
CA CYS A 63 7.66 0.59 31.41
C CYS A 63 6.36 -0.01 30.87
N ILE A 64 6.40 -0.40 29.58
CA ILE A 64 5.29 -1.09 28.92
C ILE A 64 5.36 -2.58 29.26
N ARG A 65 4.22 -3.11 29.70
CA ARG A 65 4.02 -4.53 30.05
C ARG A 65 2.88 -5.11 29.21
N LEU A 66 3.08 -6.33 28.70
CA LEU A 66 2.04 -7.03 27.92
C LEU A 66 0.84 -7.47 28.78
N PHE A 67 1.11 -7.84 30.03
CA PHE A 67 0.10 -8.26 31.01
C PHE A 67 0.43 -7.72 32.39
N LYS A 68 -0.60 -7.59 33.26
CA LYS A 68 -0.47 -7.04 34.62
C LYS A 68 0.54 -7.76 35.53
N ASN A 69 0.91 -9.01 35.23
CA ASN A 69 1.92 -9.78 35.98
C ASN A 69 3.13 -10.18 35.12
N ALA A 70 3.24 -9.69 33.88
CA ALA A 70 4.39 -9.98 33.02
C ALA A 70 5.62 -9.16 33.43
N PRO A 71 6.85 -9.62 33.14
CA PRO A 71 8.04 -8.78 33.31
C PRO A 71 7.91 -7.48 32.48
N PRO A 72 8.49 -6.36 32.93
CA PRO A 72 8.66 -5.15 32.12
C PRO A 72 9.29 -5.49 30.77
N GLY A 73 8.58 -5.17 29.67
CA GLY A 73 9.03 -5.50 28.32
C GLY A 73 9.88 -4.40 27.71
N ILE A 74 9.44 -3.15 27.84
CA ILE A 74 10.12 -1.98 27.30
C ILE A 74 10.20 -0.96 28.43
N VAL A 75 11.41 -0.56 28.83
CA VAL A 75 11.67 0.49 29.82
C VAL A 75 11.99 1.77 29.07
N PHE A 76 11.27 2.86 29.34
CA PHE A 76 11.62 4.19 28.84
C PHE A 76 12.73 4.76 29.72
N ASP A 77 13.89 5.07 29.13
CA ASP A 77 14.94 5.81 29.82
C ASP A 77 14.40 7.17 30.27
N HIS A 78 14.51 7.44 31.57
CA HIS A 78 14.07 8.69 32.15
C HIS A 78 15.15 9.77 31.94
N VAL A 79 14.79 10.72 31.07
CA VAL A 79 15.22 12.14 31.08
C VAL A 79 16.67 12.42 30.68
N ASP A 80 16.85 12.69 29.38
CA ASP A 80 17.43 13.94 28.81
C ASP A 80 18.00 13.71 27.40
N GLU A 81 17.19 13.18 26.48
CA GLU A 81 17.53 13.29 25.07
C GLU A 81 17.23 14.71 24.59
N GLN A 82 18.25 15.58 24.67
CA GLN A 82 18.29 16.78 23.85
C GLN A 82 17.87 16.38 22.42
N PRO A 83 16.85 17.01 21.81
CA PRO A 83 16.56 16.72 20.42
C PRO A 83 17.83 17.03 19.63
N LEU A 84 18.34 16.05 18.88
CA LEU A 84 19.42 16.26 17.92
C LEU A 84 18.90 17.24 16.84
N ARG A 85 18.90 18.54 17.16
CA ARG A 85 18.41 19.63 16.28
C ARG A 85 19.31 19.85 15.06
N LYS A 86 20.38 19.05 14.92
CA LYS A 86 21.31 19.14 13.80
C LYS A 86 20.97 18.07 12.78
N ARG A 87 20.39 18.50 11.65
CA ARG A 87 20.30 17.67 10.45
C ARG A 87 21.71 17.15 10.12
N PRO A 88 21.87 15.86 9.76
CA PRO A 88 23.15 15.37 9.29
C PRO A 88 23.58 16.22 8.09
N ARG A 89 24.78 16.80 8.15
CA ARG A 89 25.40 17.48 7.01
C ARG A 89 25.79 16.42 6.00
N ILE A 90 24.83 15.97 5.20
CA ILE A 90 25.09 15.19 3.99
C ILE A 90 25.71 16.17 3.00
N LEU A 91 27.04 16.28 3.05
CA LEU A 91 27.77 16.97 2.00
C LEU A 91 27.51 16.19 0.70
N PRO A 92 27.25 16.89 -0.43
CA PRO A 92 27.32 16.26 -1.74
C PRO A 92 28.60 15.43 -1.80
N GLY A 93 28.47 14.14 -2.14
CA GLY A 93 29.62 13.23 -2.12
C GLY A 93 30.79 13.76 -2.94
N ARG A 94 32.00 13.26 -2.64
CA ARG A 94 33.27 13.59 -3.32
C ARG A 94 33.03 13.93 -4.80
N GLU A 95 33.51 15.10 -5.24
CA GLU A 95 33.38 15.59 -6.61
C GLU A 95 33.61 14.46 -7.62
N ILE A 96 32.55 14.15 -8.37
CA ILE A 96 32.57 13.09 -9.37
C ILE A 96 33.22 13.66 -10.61
N ASN A 97 34.44 13.22 -10.91
CA ASN A 97 35.06 13.54 -12.18
C ASN A 97 34.44 12.68 -13.28
N GLU A 98 33.57 13.27 -14.10
CA GLU A 98 32.88 12.60 -15.22
C GLU A 98 33.86 12.01 -16.25
N LYS A 99 35.04 12.60 -16.40
CA LYS A 99 36.09 12.10 -17.31
C LYS A 99 36.92 10.97 -16.68
N SER A 100 36.75 10.70 -15.39
CA SER A 100 37.46 9.63 -14.68
C SER A 100 37.13 8.26 -15.28
N LYS A 101 38.17 7.46 -15.52
CA LYS A 101 38.02 6.06 -15.95
C LYS A 101 37.19 5.24 -14.96
N LYS A 102 37.32 5.50 -13.65
CA LYS A 102 36.54 4.80 -12.61
C LYS A 102 35.05 5.13 -12.72
N PHE A 103 34.71 6.38 -13.04
CA PHE A 103 33.32 6.81 -13.21
C PHE A 103 32.69 6.22 -14.47
N ARG A 104 33.38 6.28 -15.61
CA ARG A 104 32.90 5.68 -16.87
C ARG A 104 32.71 4.16 -16.76
N ARG A 105 33.65 3.44 -16.14
CA ARG A 105 33.52 2.00 -15.92
C ARG A 105 32.33 1.66 -15.02
N ARG A 106 32.03 2.50 -14.01
CA ARG A 106 30.86 2.34 -13.15
C ARG A 106 29.57 2.60 -13.91
N LEU A 107 29.54 3.61 -14.78
CA LEU A 107 28.42 3.85 -15.68
C LEU A 107 28.21 2.67 -16.64
N GLU A 108 29.24 2.21 -17.32
CA GLU A 108 29.18 1.05 -18.24
C GLU A 108 28.69 -0.22 -17.53
N SER A 109 29.06 -0.43 -16.26
CA SER A 109 28.56 -1.57 -15.48
C SER A 109 27.08 -1.48 -15.07
N VAL A 110 26.53 -0.26 -15.03
CA VAL A 110 25.15 0.01 -14.61
C VAL A 110 24.23 0.21 -15.81
N VAL A 111 24.77 0.69 -16.94
CA VAL A 111 24.04 0.91 -18.18
C VAL A 111 23.61 -0.45 -18.73
N VAL A 112 22.31 -0.72 -18.60
CA VAL A 112 21.66 -1.84 -19.27
C VAL A 112 21.26 -1.38 -20.67
N ASN A 113 21.55 -2.20 -21.68
CA ASN A 113 21.12 -1.92 -23.04
C ASN A 113 19.58 -1.88 -23.11
N GLY A 114 19.02 -0.74 -23.51
CA GLY A 114 17.56 -0.58 -23.62
C GLY A 114 16.92 -1.58 -24.59
N LYS A 115 17.65 -2.02 -25.62
CA LYS A 115 17.21 -3.07 -26.56
C LYS A 115 16.98 -4.40 -25.85
N ASP A 116 17.86 -4.77 -24.94
CA ASP A 116 17.79 -6.05 -24.21
C ASP A 116 16.63 -6.04 -23.21
N ILE A 117 16.38 -4.90 -22.55
CA ILE A 117 15.21 -4.72 -21.68
C ILE A 117 13.92 -4.89 -22.48
N MET A 118 13.82 -4.20 -23.62
CA MET A 118 12.63 -4.26 -24.47
C MET A 118 12.41 -5.65 -25.05
N ALA A 119 13.47 -6.35 -25.45
CA ALA A 119 13.39 -7.73 -25.90
C ALA A 119 12.90 -8.66 -24.76
N ALA A 120 13.52 -8.59 -23.59
CA ALA A 120 13.12 -9.39 -22.43
C ALA A 120 11.67 -9.13 -21.99
N ALA A 121 11.21 -7.88 -22.08
CA ALA A 121 9.82 -7.51 -21.79
C ALA A 121 8.84 -8.15 -22.79
N ARG A 122 9.15 -8.09 -24.10
CA ARG A 122 8.34 -8.73 -25.15
C ARG A 122 8.29 -10.24 -24.98
N ASP A 123 9.43 -10.89 -24.71
CA ASP A 123 9.49 -12.33 -24.52
C ASP A 123 8.64 -12.78 -23.32
N LYS A 124 8.72 -12.05 -22.20
CA LYS A 124 7.88 -12.31 -21.02
C LYS A 124 6.39 -12.14 -21.33
N CYS A 125 6.04 -11.09 -22.06
CA CYS A 125 4.67 -10.85 -22.50
C CYS A 125 4.16 -12.02 -23.35
N GLN A 126 4.93 -12.41 -24.37
CA GLN A 126 4.57 -13.50 -25.28
C GLN A 126 4.36 -14.82 -24.52
N ARG A 127 5.26 -15.18 -23.61
CA ARG A 127 5.12 -16.38 -22.77
C ARG A 127 3.85 -16.35 -21.91
N SER A 128 3.50 -15.17 -21.39
CA SER A 128 2.29 -15.01 -20.58
C SER A 128 1.02 -15.19 -21.41
N LEU A 129 1.01 -14.67 -22.65
CA LEU A 129 -0.11 -14.82 -23.59
C LEU A 129 -0.29 -16.28 -23.98
N SER A 130 0.76 -16.97 -24.39
CA SER A 130 0.67 -18.40 -24.74
C SER A 130 0.19 -19.27 -23.57
N ARG A 131 0.56 -18.93 -22.33
CA ARG A 131 0.05 -19.62 -21.14
C ARG A 131 -1.43 -19.36 -20.90
N LEU A 132 -1.92 -18.16 -21.20
CA LEU A 132 -3.34 -17.83 -21.07
C LEU A 132 -4.15 -18.57 -22.14
N GLU A 133 -3.70 -18.54 -23.39
CA GLU A 133 -4.32 -19.27 -24.50
C GLU A 133 -4.41 -20.77 -24.21
N ALA A 134 -3.33 -21.39 -23.73
CA ALA A 134 -3.33 -22.81 -23.35
C ALA A 134 -4.33 -23.13 -22.23
N LYS A 135 -4.52 -22.22 -21.27
CA LYS A 135 -5.53 -22.39 -20.20
C LYS A 135 -6.95 -22.28 -20.76
N ASP A 136 -7.20 -21.34 -21.65
CA ASP A 136 -8.50 -21.15 -22.27
C ASP A 136 -8.86 -22.34 -23.16
N GLU A 137 -7.91 -22.87 -23.93
CA GLU A 137 -8.09 -24.08 -24.72
C GLU A 137 -8.35 -25.31 -23.85
N ALA A 138 -7.60 -25.48 -22.76
CA ALA A 138 -7.84 -26.56 -21.80
C ALA A 138 -9.23 -26.46 -21.15
N ALA A 139 -9.66 -25.25 -20.78
CA ALA A 139 -10.99 -25.01 -20.22
C ALA A 139 -12.10 -25.33 -21.25
N LYS A 140 -11.93 -24.92 -22.51
CA LYS A 140 -12.86 -25.26 -23.60
C LYS A 140 -12.92 -26.76 -23.84
N ALA A 141 -11.78 -27.45 -23.84
CA ALA A 141 -11.73 -28.90 -24.00
C ALA A 141 -12.41 -29.63 -22.83
N ALA A 142 -12.20 -29.16 -21.60
CA ALA A 142 -12.88 -29.70 -20.42
C ALA A 142 -14.40 -29.50 -20.47
N ALA A 143 -14.84 -28.30 -20.89
CA ALA A 143 -16.27 -28.01 -21.07
C ALA A 143 -16.91 -28.93 -22.10
N LYS A 144 -16.29 -29.12 -23.27
CA LYS A 144 -16.77 -30.06 -24.30
C LYS A 144 -16.87 -31.49 -23.79
N ARG A 145 -15.85 -31.96 -23.06
CA ARG A 145 -15.85 -33.31 -22.47
C ARG A 145 -17.01 -33.50 -21.49
N GLU A 146 -17.29 -32.49 -20.68
CA GLU A 146 -18.41 -32.50 -19.75
C GLU A 146 -19.75 -32.46 -20.47
N GLU A 147 -19.91 -31.61 -21.49
CA GLU A 147 -21.11 -31.57 -22.33
C GLU A 147 -21.39 -32.93 -22.98
N GLU A 148 -20.36 -33.60 -23.51
CA GLU A 148 -20.49 -34.96 -24.07
C GLU A 148 -20.92 -35.97 -23.01
N ARG A 149 -20.34 -35.92 -21.81
CA ARG A 149 -20.72 -36.78 -20.68
C ARG A 149 -22.17 -36.55 -20.27
N VAL A 150 -22.60 -35.28 -20.22
CA VAL A 150 -23.98 -34.89 -19.94
C VAL A 150 -24.92 -35.40 -21.02
N ALA A 151 -24.56 -35.26 -22.31
CA ALA A 151 -25.36 -35.77 -23.42
C ALA A 151 -25.54 -37.29 -23.37
N GLN A 152 -24.48 -38.04 -23.03
CA GLN A 152 -24.55 -39.49 -22.86
C GLN A 152 -25.48 -39.90 -21.72
N LEU A 153 -25.38 -39.23 -20.56
CA LEU A 153 -26.28 -39.48 -19.43
C LEU A 153 -27.74 -39.15 -19.77
N LYS A 154 -27.98 -38.07 -20.52
CA LYS A 154 -29.31 -37.72 -21.03
C LYS A 154 -29.88 -38.82 -21.94
N LYS A 155 -29.06 -39.42 -22.79
CA LYS A 155 -29.46 -40.55 -23.65
C LYS A 155 -29.84 -41.81 -22.86
N ILE A 156 -29.08 -42.14 -21.81
CA ILE A 156 -29.28 -43.37 -21.04
C ILE A 156 -30.44 -43.23 -20.02
N ARG A 157 -30.51 -42.11 -19.31
CA ARG A 157 -31.36 -41.95 -18.11
C ARG A 157 -32.48 -40.91 -18.26
N GLY A 158 -32.62 -40.31 -19.46
CA GLY A 158 -33.56 -39.22 -19.75
C GLY A 158 -33.11 -37.89 -19.12
N GLU A 159 -34.02 -36.92 -19.00
CA GLU A 159 -33.70 -35.60 -18.42
C GLU A 159 -33.74 -35.56 -16.87
N LYS A 160 -34.21 -36.65 -16.25
CA LYS A 160 -34.53 -36.73 -14.81
C LYS A 160 -33.32 -36.62 -13.86
N TRP A 161 -32.11 -36.88 -14.35
CA TRP A 161 -30.88 -36.90 -13.56
C TRP A 161 -30.19 -35.53 -13.48
N LEU A 162 -30.60 -34.57 -14.32
CA LEU A 162 -30.02 -33.22 -14.30
C LEU A 162 -30.43 -32.50 -13.01
N PRO A 163 -29.49 -31.90 -12.26
CA PRO A 163 -29.81 -31.23 -11.00
C PRO A 163 -30.89 -30.14 -11.11
N CYS A 164 -30.95 -29.42 -12.24
CA CYS A 164 -31.98 -28.41 -12.49
C CYS A 164 -33.39 -29.02 -12.58
N ILE A 165 -33.55 -30.10 -13.35
CA ILE A 165 -34.84 -30.76 -13.57
C ILE A 165 -35.26 -31.57 -12.33
N ALA A 166 -34.30 -32.20 -11.65
CA ALA A 166 -34.53 -32.85 -10.36
C ALA A 166 -35.13 -31.87 -9.33
N ARG A 167 -34.59 -30.64 -9.24
CA ARG A 167 -35.13 -29.58 -8.38
C ARG A 167 -36.54 -29.16 -8.81
N GLU A 168 -36.79 -28.96 -10.10
CA GLU A 168 -38.13 -28.59 -10.59
C GLU A 168 -39.19 -29.65 -10.28
N MET A 169 -38.87 -30.94 -10.40
CA MET A 169 -39.81 -32.01 -10.07
C MET A 169 -40.10 -32.11 -8.57
N GLN A 170 -39.15 -31.74 -7.70
CA GLN A 170 -39.38 -31.67 -6.26
C GLN A 170 -40.28 -30.49 -5.87
N LEU A 171 -40.14 -29.35 -6.55
CA LEU A 171 -40.97 -28.16 -6.31
C LEU A 171 -42.40 -28.30 -6.84
N LYS A 172 -42.63 -29.17 -7.83
CA LYS A 172 -43.95 -29.48 -8.41
C LYS A 172 -44.68 -30.62 -7.66
N ARG A 173 -44.12 -31.12 -6.56
CA ARG A 173 -44.70 -32.15 -5.69
C ARG A 173 -45.34 -31.51 -4.47
#